data_AF-R4YKP1-F1
#
_entry.id   AF-R4YKP1-F1
#
_cell.length_a   1.000
_cell.length_b   1.000
_cell.length_c   1.000
_cell.angle_alpha   90.00
_cell.angle_beta   90.00
_cell.angle_gamma   90.00
#
_symmetry.space_group_name_H-M   'P 1'
#
loop_
_entity.id
_entity.type
_entity.pdbx_description
1 polymer ?
#
loop_
_entity_poly.entity_id
_entity_poly.type
_entity_poly.pdbx_seq_one_letter_code
_entity_poly.pdbx_strand_id
1 'polypeptide(L)' 'MPYHDNVVDELNLLVKFNLRSMQEGIKVHHDAEISLVEAAERLHSKGMITQIDGGYLTDRGVETAEKAHALVAALEVKMY' A
#
# COMPACT_ATOMS: atom_id res chain seq x y z
N MET A 1 4.68 17.91 10.00
CA MET A 1 3.95 16.94 10.84
C MET A 1 4.63 15.59 10.67
N PRO A 2 4.98 14.87 11.73
CA PRO A 2 5.48 13.50 11.62
C PRO A 2 4.39 12.58 11.06
N TYR A 3 4.80 11.50 10.39
CA TYR A 3 3.86 10.46 9.97
C TYR A 3 3.30 9.76 11.22
N HIS A 4 1.98 9.53 11.24
CA HIS A 4 1.37 8.61 12.22
C HIS A 4 1.62 7.17 11.77
N ASP A 5 1.71 6.24 12.71
CA ASP A 5 1.87 4.80 12.46
C ASP A 5 0.90 4.28 11.38
N ASN A 6 -0.35 4.76 11.42
CA ASN A 6 -1.37 4.44 10.42
C ASN A 6 -0.95 4.70 8.97
N VAL A 7 -0.15 5.75 8.71
CA VAL A 7 0.33 6.11 7.36
C VAL A 7 1.48 5.20 6.93
N VAL A 8 2.32 4.79 7.89
CA VAL A 8 3.40 3.83 7.64
C VAL A 8 2.81 2.48 7.26
N ASP A 9 1.75 2.03 7.91
CA ASP A 9 1.05 0.78 7.55
C ASP A 9 0.42 0.84 6.16
N GLU A 10 -0.19 1.98 5.81
CA GLU A 10 -0.74 2.23 4.47
C GLU A 10 0.35 2.18 3.39
N LEU A 11 1.50 2.83 3.63
CA LEU A 11 2.67 2.78 2.76
C LEU A 11 3.19 1.35 2.63
N ASN A 12 3.34 0.62 3.73
CA ASN A 12 3.78 -0.77 3.75
C ASN A 12 2.86 -1.69 2.96
N LEU A 13 1.54 -1.45 3.01
CA LEU A 13 0.58 -2.18 2.20
C LEU A 13 0.68 -1.81 0.72
N LEU A 14 0.79 -0.52 0.39
CA LEU A 14 0.94 -0.03 -0.99
C LEU A 14 2.20 -0.57 -1.68
N VAL A 15 3.33 -0.65 -0.98
CA VAL A 15 4.57 -1.18 -1.57
C VAL A 15 4.56 -2.69 -1.77
N LYS A 16 3.66 -3.42 -1.12
CA LYS A 16 3.49 -4.85 -1.41
C LYS A 16 2.89 -5.07 -2.80
N PHE A 17 2.07 -4.13 -3.30
CA PHE A 17 1.45 -4.25 -4.62
C PHE A 17 2.49 -4.27 -5.73
N ASN A 18 2.33 -5.22 -6.66
CA ASN A 18 3.19 -5.34 -7.81
C ASN A 18 2.74 -4.37 -8.91
N LEU A 19 3.43 -3.24 -9.02
CA LEU A 19 3.13 -2.23 -10.05
C LEU A 19 3.39 -2.70 -11.48
N ARG A 20 4.21 -3.74 -11.70
CA ARG A 20 4.45 -4.29 -13.04
C ARG A 20 3.30 -5.15 -13.55
N SER A 21 2.52 -5.73 -12.62
CA SER A 21 1.36 -6.54 -12.93
C SER A 21 0.13 -5.90 -12.30
N MET A 22 -0.52 -4.99 -13.02
CA MET A 22 -1.83 -4.43 -12.60
C MET A 22 -2.91 -5.53 -12.43
N GLN A 23 -2.65 -6.75 -12.91
CA GLN A 23 -3.49 -7.94 -12.75
C GLN A 23 -3.19 -8.76 -11.49
N GLU A 24 -2.09 -8.48 -10.79
CA GLU A 24 -1.76 -9.13 -9.52
C GLU A 24 -2.31 -8.29 -8.37
N GLY A 25 -3.61 -8.40 -8.15
CA GLY A 25 -4.24 -7.88 -6.95
C GLY A 25 -3.68 -8.58 -5.69
N ILE A 26 -3.58 -7.85 -4.59
CA ILE A 26 -3.21 -8.41 -3.29
C ILE A 26 -4.47 -8.71 -2.52
N LYS A 27 -4.58 -9.95 -2.06
CA LYS A 27 -5.56 -10.32 -1.06
C LYS A 27 -4.89 -10.33 0.31
N VAL A 28 -5.29 -9.43 1.19
CA VAL A 28 -4.88 -9.46 2.58
C VAL A 28 -5.68 -10.60 3.22
N HIS A 29 -4.99 -11.69 3.52
CA HIS A 29 -5.61 -12.78 4.25
C HIS A 29 -6.04 -12.26 5.63
N HIS A 30 -7.18 -12.73 6.14
CA HIS A 30 -7.68 -12.36 7.47
C HIS A 30 -6.74 -12.77 8.63
N ASP A 31 -5.72 -13.57 8.32
CA ASP A 31 -4.61 -13.96 9.21
C ASP A 31 -3.46 -12.94 9.21
N ALA A 32 -3.54 -11.91 8.37
CA ALA A 32 -2.59 -10.79 8.38
C ALA A 32 -2.76 -9.97 9.67
N GLU A 33 -1.69 -9.28 10.04
CA GLU A 33 -1.67 -8.41 11.20
C GLU A 33 -2.84 -7.41 11.16
N ILE A 34 -3.49 -7.16 12.31
CA ILE A 34 -4.64 -6.26 12.43
C ILE A 34 -4.33 -4.89 11.81
N SER A 35 -3.10 -4.39 12.00
CA SER A 35 -2.58 -3.15 11.42
C SER A 35 -2.68 -3.11 9.88
N LEU A 36 -2.44 -4.24 9.20
CA LEU A 36 -2.55 -4.36 7.74
C LEU A 36 -4.00 -4.40 7.28
N VAL A 37 -4.87 -5.07 8.02
CA VAL A 37 -6.32 -5.10 7.74
C VAL A 37 -6.88 -3.69 7.86
N GLU A 38 -6.62 -3.01 8.98
CA GLU A 38 -7.07 -1.63 9.19
C GLU A 38 -6.47 -0.67 8.15
N ALA A 39 -5.22 -0.88 7.72
CA ALA A 39 -4.62 -0.11 6.62
C ALA A 39 -5.34 -0.33 5.29
N ALA A 40 -5.72 -1.57 4.96
CA ALA A 40 -6.51 -1.88 3.78
C ALA A 40 -7.89 -1.19 3.85
N GLU A 41 -8.56 -1.24 5.00
CA GLU A 41 -9.84 -0.54 5.21
C GLU A 41 -9.72 0.96 4.98
N ARG A 42 -8.67 1.60 5.52
CA ARG A 42 -8.41 3.03 5.31
C ARG A 42 -8.12 3.36 3.86
N LEU A 43 -7.30 2.55 3.17
CA LEU A 43 -7.01 2.74 1.74
C LEU A 43 -8.26 2.56 0.88
N HIS A 44 -9.12 1.60 1.23
CA HIS A 44 -10.41 1.38 0.56
C HIS A 44 -11.34 2.57 0.79
N SER A 45 -11.46 3.06 2.02
CA SER A 45 -12.23 4.26 2.34
C SER A 45 -11.71 5.51 1.61
N LYS A 46 -10.41 5.56 1.28
CA LYS A 46 -9.80 6.62 0.46
C LYS A 46 -9.95 6.40 -1.05
N GLY A 47 -10.50 5.27 -1.48
CA GLY A 47 -10.66 4.90 -2.89
C GLY A 47 -9.37 4.49 -3.59
N MET A 48 -8.35 4.07 -2.84
CA MET A 48 -7.05 3.64 -3.38
C MET A 48 -7.06 2.17 -3.81
N ILE A 49 -7.89 1.34 -3.18
CA ILE A 49 -8.06 -0.08 -3.50
C ILE A 49 -9.52 -0.39 -3.75
N THR A 50 -9.79 -1.44 -4.52
CA THR A 50 -11.15 -1.82 -4.93
C THR A 50 -11.93 -2.64 -3.90
N GLN A 51 -11.24 -3.19 -2.89
CA GLN A 51 -11.83 -4.07 -1.87
C GLN A 51 -11.24 -3.78 -0.50
N ILE A 52 -12.04 -4.03 0.55
CA ILE A 52 -11.71 -3.73 1.94
C ILE A 52 -10.61 -4.64 2.52
N ASP A 53 -10.56 -5.90 2.08
CA ASP A 53 -9.54 -6.90 2.44
C ASP A 53 -8.37 -6.96 1.45
N GLY A 54 -8.17 -5.90 0.67
CA GLY A 54 -7.26 -5.92 -0.46
C GLY A 54 -7.93 -6.43 -1.74
N GLY A 55 -7.39 -6.00 -2.87
CA GLY A 55 -7.92 -6.30 -4.19
C GLY A 55 -7.00 -5.74 -5.24
N TYR A 56 -7.55 -4.94 -6.14
CA TYR A 56 -6.77 -4.21 -7.14
C TYR A 56 -6.56 -2.77 -6.69
N LEU A 57 -5.47 -2.17 -7.13
CA LEU A 57 -5.30 -0.73 -7.03
C LEU A 57 -6.24 -0.04 -8.01
N THR A 58 -6.85 1.06 -7.58
CA THR A 58 -7.50 2.01 -8.52
C THR A 58 -6.42 2.84 -9.22
N ASP A 59 -6.77 3.60 -10.27
CA ASP A 59 -5.80 4.52 -10.91
C ASP A 59 -5.08 5.44 -9.91
N ARG A 60 -5.81 5.94 -8.90
CA ARG A 60 -5.23 6.77 -7.83
C ARG A 60 -4.35 5.96 -6.88
N GLY A 61 -4.74 4.71 -6.61
CA GLY A 61 -3.95 3.77 -5.84
C GLY A 61 -2.63 3.45 -6.52
N VAL A 62 -2.62 3.26 -7.83
CA VAL A 62 -1.42 3.00 -8.63
C VAL A 62 -0.45 4.17 -8.52
N GLU A 63 -0.91 5.41 -8.78
CA GLU A 63 -0.05 6.59 -8.67
C GLU A 63 0.54 6.76 -7.25
N THR A 64 -0.27 6.46 -6.23
CA THR A 64 0.17 6.54 -4.83
C THR A 64 1.17 5.44 -4.49
N ALA A 65 0.93 4.21 -4.97
CA ALA A 65 1.84 3.09 -4.80
C ALA A 65 3.17 3.33 -5.54
N GLU A 66 3.17 3.91 -6.74
CA GLU A 66 4.39 4.32 -7.44
C GLU A 66 5.21 5.30 -6.61
N LYS A 67 4.57 6.31 -6.02
CA LYS A 67 5.23 7.25 -5.11
C LYS A 67 5.76 6.57 -3.85
N ALA A 68 5.01 5.63 -3.28
CA ALA A 68 5.43 4.84 -2.13
C ALA A 68 6.67 4.00 -2.43
N HIS A 69 6.66 3.27 -3.55
CA HIS A 69 7.80 2.50 -4.05
C HIS A 69 9.01 3.39 -4.31
N ALA A 70 8.82 4.53 -4.97
CA ALA A 70 9.90 5.49 -5.22
C ALA A 70 10.48 6.07 -3.91
N LEU A 71 9.63 6.35 -2.92
CA LEU A 71 10.06 6.84 -1.61
C LEU A 71 10.86 5.78 -0.86
N VAL A 72 10.36 4.54 -0.79
CA VAL A 72 11.08 3.43 -0.16
C VAL A 72 12.40 3.18 -0.88
N ALA A 73 12.40 3.11 -2.22
CA ALA A 73 13.63 2.97 -3.00
C ALA A 73 14.62 4.11 -2.71
N ALA A 74 14.16 5.37 -2.60
CA ALA A 74 15.01 6.51 -2.27
C ALA A 74 15.58 6.45 -0.84
N LEU A 75 14.82 5.93 0.12
CA LEU A 75 15.26 5.71 1.50
C LEU A 75 16.19 4.49 1.62
N GLU A 76 15.98 3.46 0.79
CA GLU A 76 16.81 2.26 0.70
C GLU A 76 18.06 2.43 -0.17
N VAL A 77 18.24 3.56 -0.86
CA VAL A 77 19.49 3.86 -1.58
C VAL A 77 20.63 3.71 -0.58
N LYS A 78 21.30 2.56 -0.66
CA LYS A 78 22.57 2.31 0.02
C LYS A 78 23.49 3.42 -0.42
N MET A 79 23.80 4.32 0.51
CA MET A 79 24.94 5.20 0.38
C MET A 79 26.17 4.28 0.24
N TYR A 80 26.64 4.11 -0.99
CA TYR A 80 27.91 3.47 -1.30
C TYR A 80 29.03 4.50 -1.14
#